data_AF-G9HZB2-F1
#
_entry.id   AF-G9HZB2-F1
#
_cell.length_a   1.000
_cell.length_b   1.000
_cell.length_c   1.000
_cell.angle_alpha   90.00
_cell.angle_beta   90.00
_cell.angle_gamma   90.00
#
_symmetry.space_group_name_H-M   'P 1'
#
loop_
_entity.id
_entity.type
_entity.pdbx_description
1 polymer ?
#
loop_
_entity_poly.entity_id
_entity_poly.type
_entity_poly.pdbx_seq_one_letter_code
_entity_poly.pdbx_strand_id
1 'polypeptide(L)' 'GFKGVRGGESRGAEPGVGCWGGGVITSINVLDKIDGAPCDLDYFFYDVLRDVVCGGFAMPIHDVKAHEIYFVMS' A
#
# COMPACT_ATOMS: atom_id res chain seq x y z
N GLY A 1 -13.23 -2.17 -9.02
CA GLY A 1 -12.36 -2.92 -9.94
C GLY A 1 -12.94 -2.93 -11.33
N PHE A 2 -12.12 -3.16 -12.37
CA PHE A 2 -12.52 -3.21 -13.79
C PHE A 2 -11.69 -4.26 -14.51
N LYS A 3 -12.28 -5.00 -15.47
CA LYS A 3 -11.58 -6.05 -16.26
C LYS A 3 -10.78 -7.06 -15.41
N GLY A 4 -11.35 -7.52 -14.29
CA GLY A 4 -10.66 -8.48 -13.39
C GLY A 4 -9.62 -7.85 -12.46
N VAL A 5 -9.31 -6.56 -12.61
CA VAL A 5 -8.43 -5.83 -11.69
C VAL A 5 -9.20 -5.45 -10.43
N ARG A 6 -8.68 -5.89 -9.28
CA ARG A 6 -9.16 -5.49 -7.96
C ARG A 6 -8.36 -4.27 -7.50
N GLY A 7 -9.04 -3.29 -6.93
CA GLY A 7 -8.41 -2.06 -6.46
C GLY A 7 -8.99 -1.67 -5.11
N GLY A 8 -8.14 -1.11 -4.26
CA GLY A 8 -8.48 -0.57 -2.95
C GLY A 8 -7.64 0.67 -2.70
N GLU A 9 -8.17 1.59 -1.91
CA GLU A 9 -7.50 2.84 -1.55
C GLU A 9 -7.38 2.91 -0.03
N SER A 10 -6.16 3.11 0.48
CA SER A 10 -5.95 3.42 1.88
C SER A 10 -6.37 4.86 2.15
N ARG A 11 -7.29 5.06 3.09
CA ARG A 11 -7.65 6.42 3.51
C ARG A 11 -6.65 6.95 4.54
N GLY A 12 -6.22 8.19 4.34
CA GLY A 12 -5.45 8.94 5.32
C GLY A 12 -6.34 9.71 6.30
N ALA A 13 -5.71 10.31 7.29
CA ALA A 13 -6.38 11.24 8.19
C ALA A 13 -6.64 12.60 7.51
N GLU A 14 -7.47 13.46 8.09
CA GLU A 14 -7.71 14.79 7.52
C GLU A 14 -6.41 15.63 7.44
N PRO A 15 -6.28 16.54 6.46
CA PRO A 15 -5.11 17.40 6.35
C PRO A 15 -4.84 18.17 7.66
N GLY A 16 -3.62 18.07 8.17
CA GLY A 16 -3.21 18.73 9.41
C GLY A 16 -3.57 17.98 10.71
N VAL A 17 -4.24 16.82 10.61
CA VAL A 17 -4.64 16.02 11.79
C VAL A 17 -4.14 14.59 11.63
N GLY A 18 -3.17 14.18 12.45
CA GLY A 18 -2.71 12.78 12.52
C GLY A 18 -1.69 12.35 11.46
N CYS A 19 -1.55 11.04 11.25
CA CYS A 19 -0.51 10.43 10.42
C CYS A 19 -1.11 9.60 9.28
N TRP A 20 -0.82 10.00 8.04
CA TRP A 20 -1.24 9.26 6.85
C TRP A 20 -0.59 7.88 6.74
N GLY A 21 0.64 7.72 7.23
CA GLY A 21 1.33 6.43 7.25
C GLY A 21 0.62 5.38 8.10
N GLY A 22 -0.14 5.77 9.13
CA GLY A 22 -0.95 4.84 9.93
C GLY A 22 -2.06 4.18 9.12
N GLY A 23 -2.67 4.93 8.18
CA GLY A 23 -3.65 4.40 7.24
C GLY A 23 -3.05 3.34 6.32
N VAL A 24 -1.85 3.59 5.78
CA VAL A 24 -1.12 2.65 4.92
C VAL A 24 -0.80 1.35 5.67
N ILE A 25 -0.20 1.44 6.87
CA ILE A 25 0.12 0.26 7.68
C ILE A 25 -1.14 -0.55 7.99
N THR A 26 -2.21 0.13 8.39
CA THR A 26 -3.47 -0.53 8.74
C THR A 26 -4.09 -1.21 7.54
N SER A 27 -4.13 -0.55 6.38
CA SER A 27 -4.65 -1.13 5.13
C SER A 27 -3.88 -2.38 4.71
N ILE A 28 -2.54 -2.36 4.79
CA ILE A 28 -1.72 -3.52 4.48
C ILE A 28 -1.98 -4.66 5.47
N ASN A 29 -2.02 -4.37 6.77
CA ASN A 29 -2.29 -5.39 7.79
C ASN A 29 -3.71 -5.97 7.71
N VAL A 30 -4.67 -5.18 7.22
CA VAL A 30 -6.01 -5.67 6.91
C VAL A 30 -5.94 -6.62 5.72
N LEU A 31 -5.26 -6.25 4.63
CA LEU A 31 -5.09 -7.12 3.46
C LEU A 31 -4.46 -8.47 3.81
N ASP A 32 -3.42 -8.48 4.66
CA ASP A 32 -2.78 -9.72 5.14
C ASP A 32 -3.75 -10.63 5.93
N LYS A 33 -4.74 -10.04 6.62
CA LYS A 33 -5.68 -10.78 7.47
C LYS A 33 -6.88 -11.36 6.74
N ILE A 34 -7.26 -10.81 5.58
CA ILE A 34 -8.48 -11.24 4.86
C ILE A 34 -8.18 -12.41 3.90
N ASP A 35 -7.01 -13.05 3.97
CA ASP A 35 -6.51 -14.02 2.97
C ASP A 35 -6.63 -13.49 1.51
N GLY A 36 -6.75 -12.17 1.35
CA GLY A 36 -7.22 -11.50 0.14
C GLY A 36 -6.13 -11.14 -0.87
N ALA A 37 -4.86 -11.28 -0.50
CA ALA A 37 -3.71 -11.20 -1.38
C ALA A 37 -2.61 -12.09 -0.75
N PRO A 38 -2.08 -13.14 -1.42
CA PRO A 38 -1.77 -13.21 -2.85
C PRO A 38 -2.09 -14.58 -3.52
N CYS A 39 -3.02 -15.39 -3.03
CA CYS A 39 -3.10 -16.81 -3.48
C CYS A 39 -3.55 -17.00 -4.95
N ASP A 40 -4.34 -16.08 -5.52
CA ASP A 40 -4.87 -16.16 -6.90
C ASP A 40 -4.56 -14.90 -7.75
N LEU A 41 -3.54 -14.12 -7.38
CA LEU A 41 -3.13 -12.92 -8.13
C LEU A 41 -1.70 -13.09 -8.65
N ASP A 42 -1.52 -12.93 -9.96
CA ASP A 42 -0.17 -12.99 -10.57
C ASP A 42 0.69 -11.79 -10.15
N TYR A 43 0.05 -10.63 -9.93
CA TYR A 43 0.73 -9.38 -9.57
C TYR A 43 -0.06 -8.58 -8.54
N PHE A 44 0.68 -7.93 -7.64
CA PHE A 44 0.15 -6.99 -6.66
C PHE A 44 0.98 -5.70 -6.72
N PHE A 45 0.30 -4.56 -6.89
CA PHE A 45 0.96 -3.26 -7.00
C PHE A 45 0.59 -2.37 -5.81
N TYR A 46 1.62 -1.80 -5.17
CA TYR A 46 1.47 -0.75 -4.18
C TYR A 46 1.82 0.59 -4.84
N ASP A 47 0.85 1.50 -4.94
CA ASP A 47 1.09 2.88 -5.33
C ASP A 47 1.33 3.71 -4.06
N VAL A 48 2.55 4.26 -3.92
CA VAL A 48 2.98 4.98 -2.72
C VAL A 48 3.54 6.35 -3.06
N LEU A 49 3.14 7.36 -2.27
CA LEU A 49 3.69 8.70 -2.34
C LEU A 49 5.16 8.72 -1.91
N ARG A 50 6.02 9.41 -2.67
CA ARG A 50 7.48 9.49 -2.40
C ARG A 50 7.90 10.67 -1.53
N ASP A 51 7.05 11.69 -1.36
CA ASP A 51 7.41 12.95 -0.68
C ASP A 51 7.00 12.99 0.80
N VAL A 52 6.86 11.82 1.42
CA VAL A 52 6.30 11.66 2.76
C VAL A 52 7.36 11.18 3.74
N VAL A 53 7.36 11.77 4.94
CA VAL A 53 8.42 11.61 5.95
C VAL A 53 8.12 10.55 7.02
N CYS A 54 7.00 9.81 6.92
CA CYS A 54 6.62 8.84 7.94
C CYS A 54 6.85 7.39 7.48
N GLY A 55 7.35 6.55 8.40
CA GLY A 55 7.74 5.16 8.11
C GLY A 55 6.62 4.26 7.62
N GLY A 56 5.35 4.64 7.79
CA GLY A 56 4.22 3.85 7.30
C GLY A 56 4.16 3.69 5.78
N PHE A 57 4.74 4.62 5.02
CA PHE A 57 4.85 4.49 3.56
C PHE A 57 5.97 3.56 3.10
N ALA A 58 6.93 3.25 3.98
CA ALA A 58 7.96 2.24 3.73
C ALA A 58 7.45 0.82 4.06
N MET A 59 6.24 0.67 4.59
CA MET A 59 5.68 -0.62 4.98
C MET A 59 5.64 -1.66 3.83
N PRO A 60 5.36 -1.31 2.56
CA PRO A 60 5.45 -2.29 1.47
C PRO A 60 6.87 -2.84 1.23
N ILE A 61 7.90 -2.08 1.59
CA ILE A 61 9.30 -2.51 1.47
C ILE A 61 9.69 -3.36 2.69
N HIS A 62 9.13 -3.03 3.85
CA HIS A 62 9.32 -3.78 5.09
C HIS A 62 8.68 -5.17 5.00
N ASP A 63 9.27 -6.16 5.68
CA ASP A 63 8.81 -7.56 5.67
C ASP A 63 8.68 -8.20 4.28
N VAL A 64 9.37 -7.65 3.26
CA VAL A 64 9.45 -8.16 1.89
C VAL A 64 8.07 -8.28 1.22
N LYS A 65 7.15 -7.37 1.52
CA LYS A 65 5.81 -7.37 0.90
C LYS A 65 5.86 -6.98 -0.59
N ALA A 66 6.84 -6.18 -0.98
CA ALA A 66 7.17 -5.88 -2.37
C ALA A 66 8.54 -6.47 -2.71
N HIS A 67 8.59 -7.32 -3.75
CA HIS A 67 9.83 -7.90 -4.25
C HIS A 67 10.55 -6.99 -5.25
N GLU A 68 9.80 -6.16 -5.97
CA GLU A 68 10.33 -5.27 -7.00
C GLU A 68 9.88 -3.83 -6.71
N ILE A 69 10.82 -2.89 -6.83
CA ILE A 69 10.60 -1.47 -6.56
C ILE A 69 10.93 -0.69 -7.83
N TYR A 70 9.94 0.05 -8.33
CA TYR A 70 10.07 0.87 -9.53
C TYR A 70 9.93 2.35 -9.17
N PHE A 71 10.90 3.16 -9.58
CA PHE A 71 10.86 4.61 -9.43
C PHE A 71 10.45 5.27 -10.75
N VAL A 72 9.27 5.87 -10.79
CA VAL A 72 8.81 6.65 -11.95
C VAL A 72 9.49 8.02 -11.93
N MET A 73 10.12 8.39 -13.05
CA MET A 73 10.78 9.67 -13.28
C MET A 73 10.43 10.19 -14.67
N SER A 74 10.49 11.51 -14.88
CA SER A 74 10.27 12.19 -16.16
C SER A 74 11.57 12.61 -16.84
#